data_AF-A0A7U6KRW6-F1
#
_entry.id   AF-A0A7U6KRW6-F1
#
_cell.length_a   1.000
_cell.length_b   1.000
_cell.length_c   1.000
_cell.angle_alpha   90.00
_cell.angle_beta   90.00
_cell.angle_gamma   90.00
#
_symmetry.space_group_name_H-M   'P 1'
#
loop_
_entity.id
_entity.type
_entity.pdbx_description
1 polymer ?
#
loop_
_entity_poly.entity_id
_entity_poly.type
_entity_poly.pdbx_seq_one_letter_code
_entity_poly.pdbx_strand_id
1 'polypeptide(L)'
;MVEAGLPLPAYEMVLKASHAFNLLDARGAISVTERQRFILRVRTLARKVAFGYVEARAKLGFPLADEAHRAEALEKYLPKEDAATEGSSTDSLAKETTDNNQPTNKQ
;
A
#
# COMPACT_ATOMS: atom_id res chain seq x y z
N MET A 1 4.11 8.73 -1.26
CA MET A 1 3.72 7.56 -2.10
C MET A 1 3.33 6.38 -1.24
N VAL A 2 4.21 5.85 -0.38
CA VAL A 2 3.83 4.78 0.56
C VAL A 2 2.73 5.23 1.53
N GLU A 3 2.88 6.43 2.11
CA GLU A 3 1.86 7.04 2.99
C GLU A 3 0.56 7.43 2.27
N ALA A 4 0.60 7.51 0.94
CA ALA A 4 -0.57 7.79 0.10
C ALA A 4 -1.31 6.51 -0.33
N GLY A 5 -0.95 5.34 0.21
CA GLY A 5 -1.57 4.06 -0.14
C GLY A 5 -1.23 3.56 -1.55
N LEU A 6 -0.13 4.03 -2.15
CA LEU A 6 0.30 3.67 -3.51
C LEU A 6 1.60 2.84 -3.47
N PRO A 7 1.52 1.54 -3.17
CA PRO A 7 2.71 0.69 -3.02
C PRO A 7 3.43 0.42 -4.36
N LEU A 8 2.71 0.29 -5.48
CA LEU A 8 3.30 0.00 -6.79
C LEU A 8 4.22 1.14 -7.28
N PRO A 9 3.78 2.42 -7.33
CA PRO A 9 4.68 3.52 -7.71
C PRO A 9 5.84 3.70 -6.72
N ALA A 10 5.59 3.48 -5.42
CA ALA A 10 6.65 3.57 -4.42
C ALA A 10 7.74 2.51 -4.64
N TYR A 11 7.37 1.31 -5.06
CA TYR A 11 8.31 0.25 -5.40
C TYR A 11 9.25 0.66 -6.55
N GLU A 12 8.70 1.27 -7.61
CA GLU A 12 9.52 1.75 -8.74
C GLU A 12 10.56 2.79 -8.30
N MET A 13 10.20 3.69 -7.38
CA MET A 13 11.15 4.66 -6.85
C MET A 13 12.26 4.00 -6.03
N VAL A 14 11.95 2.95 -5.27
CA VAL A 14 12.96 2.17 -4.53
C VAL A 14 13.92 1.48 -5.50
N LEU A 15 13.42 0.92 -6.60
CA LEU A 15 14.27 0.31 -7.64
C LEU A 15 15.20 1.34 -8.29
N LYS A 16 14.67 2.51 -8.67
CA LYS A 16 15.47 3.61 -9.23
C LYS A 16 16.55 4.08 -8.25
N ALA A 17 16.21 4.22 -6.96
CA ALA A 17 17.18 4.59 -5.93
C ALA A 17 18.29 3.54 -5.76
N SER A 18 17.95 2.24 -5.80
CA SER A 18 18.93 1.15 -5.73
C SER A 18 19.89 1.18 -6.92
N HIS A 19 19.36 1.37 -8.13
CA HIS A 19 20.18 1.46 -9.33
C HIS A 19 21.11 2.68 -9.32
N ALA A 20 20.59 3.86 -8.95
CA ALA A 20 21.39 5.08 -8.83
C ALA A 20 22.49 4.93 -7.77
N PHE A 21 22.19 4.29 -6.64
CA PHE A 21 23.18 3.97 -5.62
C PHE A 21 24.30 3.09 -6.18
N ASN A 22 23.98 2.02 -6.93
CA ASN A 22 24.99 1.16 -7.53
C ASN A 22 25.93 1.92 -8.49
N LEU A 23 25.39 2.85 -9.27
CA LEU A 23 26.19 3.68 -10.18
C LEU A 23 27.13 4.62 -9.42
N LEU A 24 26.65 5.25 -8.34
CA LEU A 24 27.45 6.13 -7.49
C LEU A 24 28.54 5.35 -6.73
N ASP A 25 28.20 4.16 -6.23
CA ASP A 25 29.12 3.27 -5.51
C ASP A 25 30.22 2.75 -6.43
N ALA A 26 29.89 2.35 -7.66
CA ALA A 26 30.85 1.93 -8.68
C ALA A 26 31.79 3.06 -9.12
N ARG A 27 31.32 4.32 -9.07
CA ARG A 27 32.15 5.50 -9.36
C ARG A 27 33.05 5.93 -8.19
N GLY A 28 32.94 5.28 -7.02
CA GLY A 28 33.68 5.68 -5.82
C GLY A 28 33.25 7.04 -5.27
N ALA A 29 32.07 7.53 -5.64
CA ALA A 29 31.55 8.84 -5.23
C ALA A 29 30.87 8.81 -3.84
N ILE A 30 30.90 7.67 -3.14
CA ILE A 30 30.26 7.44 -1.85
C ILE A 30 31.30 6.91 -0.86
N SER A 31 31.39 7.51 0.32
CA SER A 31 32.25 7.03 1.41
C SER A 31 31.67 5.80 2.12
N VAL A 32 32.50 5.10 2.90
CA VAL A 32 32.11 3.86 3.60
C VAL A 32 30.92 4.08 4.55
N THR A 33 30.88 5.21 5.26
CA THR A 33 29.80 5.54 6.19
C THR A 33 28.51 5.92 5.46
N GLU A 34 28.62 6.65 4.34
CA GLU A 34 27.49 6.99 3.49
C GLU A 34 26.87 5.76 2.84
N ARG A 35 27.69 4.79 2.41
CA ARG A 35 27.24 3.51 1.86
C ARG A 35 26.31 2.78 2.83
N GLN A 36 26.74 2.62 4.09
CA GLN A 36 25.94 1.97 5.12
C GLN A 36 24.61 2.69 5.35
N ARG A 37 24.64 4.02 5.44
CA ARG A 37 23.43 4.84 5.61
C ARG A 37 22.48 4.68 4.42
N PHE A 38 23.00 4.66 3.19
CA PHE A 38 22.17 4.50 1.98
C PHE A 38 21.50 3.14 1.94
N ILE A 39 22.24 2.06 2.19
CA ILE A 39 21.70 0.70 2.24
C ILE A 39 20.59 0.59 3.29
N LEU A 40 20.79 1.15 4.49
CA LEU A 40 19.77 1.14 5.54
C LEU A 40 18.50 1.91 5.14
N ARG A 41 18.65 3.04 4.44
CA ARG A 41 17.52 3.83 3.93
C ARG A 41 16.73 3.04 2.89
N VAL A 42 17.38 2.52 1.85
CA VAL A 42 16.74 1.73 0.79
C VAL A 42 16.05 0.50 1.37
N ARG A 43 16.70 -0.22 2.29
CA ARG A 43 16.11 -1.39 2.97
C ARG A 43 14.87 -1.05 3.79
N THR A 44 14.86 0.11 4.45
CA THR A 44 13.71 0.56 5.24
C THR A 44 12.55 0.94 4.33
N LEU A 45 12.81 1.64 3.22
CA LEU A 45 11.80 1.98 2.23
C LEU A 45 11.21 0.72 1.57
N ALA A 46 12.06 -0.23 1.17
CA ALA A 46 11.62 -1.49 0.57
C ALA A 46 10.68 -2.27 1.52
N ARG A 47 11.00 -2.33 2.82
CA ARG A 47 10.13 -2.94 3.83
C ARG A 47 8.78 -2.25 3.92
N LYS A 48 8.75 -0.91 3.99
CA LYS A 48 7.50 -0.15 4.04
C LYS A 48 6.62 -0.40 2.80
N VAL A 49 7.23 -0.46 1.61
CA VAL A 49 6.52 -0.79 0.36
C VAL A 49 5.95 -2.21 0.40
N ALA A 50 6.72 -3.18 0.90
CA ALA A 50 6.25 -4.57 1.02
C ALA A 50 5.05 -4.69 1.95
N PHE A 51 5.09 -4.05 3.13
CA PHE A 51 3.95 -4.04 4.06
C PHE A 51 2.73 -3.37 3.43
N GLY A 52 2.89 -2.18 2.84
CA GLY A 52 1.78 -1.50 2.16
C GLY A 52 1.19 -2.29 0.99
N TYR A 53 2.00 -3.07 0.28
CA TYR A 53 1.50 -3.97 -0.78
C TYR A 53 0.68 -5.13 -0.21
N VAL A 54 1.16 -5.75 0.87
CA VAL A 54 0.44 -6.85 1.54
C VAL A 54 -0.88 -6.35 2.12
N GLU A 55 -0.89 -5.18 2.77
CA GLU A 55 -2.12 -4.54 3.26
C GLU A 55 -3.11 -4.23 2.13
N ALA A 56 -2.63 -3.67 1.01
CA ALA A 56 -3.47 -3.42 -0.15
C ALA A 56 -4.08 -4.73 -0.69
N ARG A 57 -3.30 -5.82 -0.73
CA ARG A 57 -3.79 -7.14 -1.16
C ARG A 57 -4.72 -7.81 -0.16
N ALA A 58 -4.51 -7.61 1.13
CA ALA A 58 -5.40 -8.09 2.19
C ALA A 58 -6.78 -7.44 2.07
N LYS A 59 -6.85 -6.13 1.78
CA LYS A 59 -8.12 -5.43 1.49
C LYS A 59 -8.86 -5.99 0.28
N LEU A 60 -8.14 -6.56 -0.69
CA LEU A 60 -8.71 -7.24 -1.85
C LEU A 60 -8.98 -8.75 -1.61
N GLY A 61 -8.69 -9.28 -0.42
CA GLY A 61 -8.90 -10.68 -0.09
C GLY A 61 -7.94 -11.67 -0.77
N PHE A 62 -6.75 -11.21 -1.21
CA PHE A 62 -5.74 -12.02 -1.90
C PHE A 62 -6.28 -12.89 -3.06
N PRO A 63 -6.78 -12.28 -4.16
CA PRO A 63 -7.47 -13.00 -5.24
C PRO A 63 -6.58 -13.97 -6.06
N LEU A 64 -5.26 -13.83 -5.94
CA LEU A 64 -4.27 -14.64 -6.66
C LEU A 64 -3.65 -15.75 -5.78
N ALA A 65 -4.04 -15.83 -4.51
CA ALA A 65 -3.52 -16.86 -3.60
C ALA A 65 -4.33 -18.15 -3.73
N ASP A 66 -3.62 -19.28 -3.73
CA ASP A 66 -4.22 -20.61 -3.64
C ASP A 66 -5.03 -20.74 -2.34
N GLU A 67 -6.07 -21.57 -2.37
CA GLU A 67 -7.10 -21.67 -1.33
C GLU A 67 -6.50 -21.97 0.06
N ALA A 68 -5.47 -22.83 0.09
CA ALA A 68 -4.72 -23.17 1.30
C ALA A 68 -3.94 -21.99 1.88
N HIS A 69 -3.30 -21.19 1.03
CA HIS A 69 -2.44 -20.08 1.44
C HIS A 69 -3.23 -18.79 1.72
N ARG A 70 -4.42 -18.67 1.14
CA ARG A 70 -5.29 -17.50 1.31
C ARG A 70 -5.80 -17.39 2.74
N ALA A 71 -6.23 -18.50 3.34
CA ALA A 71 -6.74 -18.52 4.72
C ALA A 71 -5.64 -18.13 5.73
N GLU A 72 -4.44 -18.70 5.59
CA GLU A 72 -3.28 -18.37 6.43
C GLU A 72 -2.85 -16.90 6.25
N ALA A 73 -2.81 -16.41 5.00
CA ALA A 73 -2.44 -15.02 4.72
C ALA A 73 -3.47 -14.01 5.24
N LEU A 74 -4.76 -14.33 5.15
CA LEU A 74 -5.82 -13.53 5.75
C LEU A 74 -5.66 -13.46 7.27
N GLU A 75 -5.44 -14.60 7.95
CA GLU A 75 -5.26 -14.62 9.40
C GLU A 75 -4.03 -13.82 9.85
N LYS A 76 -2.92 -13.92 9.11
CA LYS A 76 -1.64 -13.29 9.46
C LYS A 76 -1.56 -11.80 9.15
N TYR A 77 -2.21 -11.37 8.07
CA TYR A 77 -2.05 -10.03 7.51
C TYR A 77 -3.34 -9.20 7.46
N LEU A 78 -4.50 -9.72 7.90
CA LEU A 78 -5.60 -8.83 8.26
C LEU A 78 -5.14 -7.93 9.41
N PRO A 79 -5.39 -6.62 9.32
CA PRO A 79 -5.26 -5.76 10.48
C PRO A 79 -6.26 -6.25 11.53
N LYS A 80 -5.76 -6.75 12.66
CA LYS A 80 -6.53 -6.79 13.91
C LYS A 80 -6.90 -5.34 14.19
N GLU A 81 -8.19 -5.06 14.33
CA GLU A 81 -8.71 -3.70 14.37
C GLU A 81 -7.96 -2.84 15.39
N ASP A 82 -7.19 -1.87 14.89
CA ASP A 82 -6.84 -0.64 15.57
C ASP A 82 -6.99 0.48 14.54
N ALA A 83 -8.17 1.10 14.54
CA ALA A 83 -8.51 2.28 13.76
C ALA A 83 -7.95 3.55 14.42
N ALA A 84 -7.29 4.43 13.63
CA ALA A 84 -7.06 5.88 13.84
C ALA A 84 -5.91 6.34 12.90
N THR A 85 -5.96 7.36 12.03
CA THR A 85 -6.84 8.53 11.85
C THR A 85 -6.57 9.15 10.44
N GLU A 86 -7.65 9.45 9.69
CA GLU A 86 -7.95 10.63 8.83
C GLU A 86 -6.96 11.12 7.74
N GLY A 87 -7.33 11.60 6.55
CA GLY A 87 -8.58 12.11 6.00
C GLY A 87 -8.26 13.35 5.14
N SER A 88 -8.67 13.39 3.86
CA SER A 88 -8.82 14.63 3.09
C SER A 88 -9.80 14.41 1.95
N SER A 89 -11.04 14.78 2.24
CA SER A 89 -12.17 14.98 1.35
C SER A 89 -11.86 15.93 0.18
N THR A 90 -12.47 15.68 -0.97
CA THR A 90 -13.13 16.75 -1.74
C THR A 90 -14.54 16.25 -2.04
N ASP A 91 -15.51 16.99 -1.52
CA ASP A 91 -16.94 16.71 -1.55
C ASP A 91 -17.60 17.39 -2.76
N SER A 92 -18.76 16.84 -3.13
CA SER A 92 -19.92 17.51 -3.75
C SER A 92 -19.95 17.79 -5.27
N LEU A 93 -20.83 17.04 -5.95
CA LEU A 93 -22.04 17.48 -6.72
C LEU A 93 -22.55 16.19 -7.44
N ALA A 94 -23.70 15.59 -7.14
CA ALA A 94 -25.05 16.15 -7.18
C ALA A 94 -26.02 15.35 -6.28
N LYS A 95 -26.93 16.07 -5.62
CA LYS A 95 -28.13 15.54 -4.96
C LYS A 95 -29.37 16.10 -5.66
N GLU A 96 -30.49 15.44 -5.36
CA GLU A 96 -31.90 15.81 -5.57
C GLU A 96 -32.51 15.29 -6.89
N THR A 97 -33.69 14.66 -6.95
CA THR A 97 -34.82 14.36 -6.03
C THR A 97 -35.76 13.48 -6.92
N THR A 98 -36.51 12.44 -6.51
CA THR A 98 -37.70 12.41 -5.63
C THR A 98 -38.29 10.98 -5.63
N ASP A 99 -38.74 10.53 -4.45
CA ASP A 99 -39.93 9.73 -4.13
C ASP A 99 -40.61 8.80 -5.17
N ASN A 100 -40.76 7.50 -4.83
CA ASN A 100 -42.01 7.03 -4.20
C ASN A 100 -42.03 5.53 -3.91
N ASN A 101 -42.40 5.24 -2.66
CA ASN A 101 -42.75 3.94 -2.09
C ASN A 101 -44.17 3.55 -2.53
N GLN A 102 -44.35 2.36 -3.14
CA GLN A 102 -45.66 1.71 -3.23
C GLN A 102 -45.57 0.30 -2.63
N PRO A 103 -46.41 -0.04 -1.63
CA PRO A 103 -46.41 -1.36 -1.04
C PRO A 103 -47.31 -2.29 -1.87
N THR A 104 -46.81 -3.45 -2.30
CA THR A 104 -47.70 -4.53 -2.78
C THR A 104 -47.82 -5.58 -1.68
N ASN A 105 -49.01 -5.56 -1.10
CA ASN A 105 -49.54 -6.38 -0.03
C ASN A 105 -49.57 -7.88 -0.38
N LYS A 106 -49.38 -8.71 0.65
CA LYS A 106 -49.67 -10.15 0.68
C LYS A 106 -51.18 -10.38 0.52
N GLN A 107 -51.56 -11.23 -0.43
CA GLN A 107 -52.48 -12.34 -0.21
C GLN A 107 -51.95 -13.54 -0.98
#